data_AF-A0A359KGU5-F1
#
_entry.id   AF-A0A359KGU5-F1
#
_cell.length_a   1.000
_cell.length_b   1.000
_cell.length_c   1.000
_cell.angle_alpha   90.00
_cell.angle_beta   90.00
_cell.angle_gamma   90.00
#
_symmetry.space_group_name_H-M   'P 1'
#
loop_
_entity.id
_entity.type
_entity.pdbx_description
1 polymer ?
#
loop_
_entity_poly.entity_id
_entity_poly.type
_entity_poly.pdbx_seq_one_letter_code
_entity_poly.pdbx_strand_id
1 'polypeptide(L)' 'MSGVILITGATSGIGRAAARRFAGAGWKVIATGRRQERLDELVAELGADRVHAAPFDMRDEAAIDAAL' A
#
# COMPACT_ATOMS: atom_id res chain seq x y z
N MET A 1 8.69 -2.34 -17.34
CA MET A 1 9.34 -1.69 -16.18
C MET A 1 8.79 -2.34 -14.93
N SER A 2 9.65 -2.90 -14.08
CA SER A 2 9.30 -3.39 -12.74
C SER A 2 10.09 -2.58 -11.70
N GLY A 3 9.47 -2.32 -10.56
CA GLY A 3 10.02 -1.49 -9.50
C GLY A 3 9.15 -1.55 -8.24
N VAL A 4 9.51 -0.74 -7.24
CA VAL A 4 8.74 -0.57 -6.01
C VAL A 4 8.07 0.80 -6.05
N ILE A 5 6.79 0.87 -5.67
CA ILE A 5 6.04 2.12 -5.56
C ILE A 5 5.40 2.23 -4.18
N LEU A 6 5.53 3.41 -3.57
CA LEU A 6 4.83 3.76 -2.33
C LEU A 6 3.53 4.49 -2.69
N ILE A 7 2.40 4.00 -2.19
CA ILE A 7 1.09 4.62 -2.37
C ILE A 7 0.53 5.01 -1.02
N THR A 8 0.44 6.32 -0.79
CA THR A 8 -0.19 6.87 0.40
C THR A 8 -1.71 6.82 0.29
N GLY A 9 -2.40 6.33 1.31
CA GLY A 9 -3.86 6.23 1.29
C GLY A 9 -4.38 5.17 0.31
N ALA A 10 -3.69 4.03 0.22
CA ALA A 10 -3.99 2.95 -0.71
C ALA A 10 -5.32 2.20 -0.43
N THR A 11 -5.96 2.44 0.70
CA THR A 11 -7.13 1.68 1.18
C THR A 11 -8.47 2.08 0.57
N SER A 12 -8.56 3.17 -0.21
CA SER A 12 -9.82 3.62 -0.83
C SER A 12 -9.62 4.51 -2.05
N GLY A 13 -10.67 4.68 -2.86
CA GLY A 13 -10.72 5.64 -3.96
C GLY A 13 -9.55 5.50 -4.94
N ILE A 14 -8.90 6.63 -5.23
CA ILE A 14 -7.78 6.71 -6.19
C ILE A 14 -6.61 5.83 -5.75
N GLY A 15 -6.26 5.82 -4.45
CA GLY A 15 -5.14 5.01 -3.95
C GLY A 15 -5.36 3.51 -4.17
N ARG A 16 -6.59 3.04 -3.97
CA ARG A 16 -6.95 1.63 -4.22
C ARG A 16 -6.89 1.28 -5.71
N ALA A 17 -7.39 2.17 -6.57
CA ALA A 17 -7.32 1.99 -8.02
C ALA A 17 -5.87 1.99 -8.52
N ALA A 18 -5.02 2.87 -7.98
CA ALA A 18 -3.60 2.93 -8.29
C ALA A 18 -2.88 1.65 -7.86
N ALA A 19 -3.11 1.17 -6.63
CA ALA A 19 -2.52 -0.08 -6.13
C ALA A 19 -2.83 -1.27 -7.06
N ARG A 20 -4.11 -1.42 -7.46
CA ARG A 20 -4.53 -2.45 -8.43
C ARG A 20 -3.81 -2.30 -9.77
N ARG A 21 -3.72 -1.06 -10.28
CA ARG A 21 -3.11 -0.77 -11.59
C ARG A 21 -1.61 -1.04 -11.62
N PHE A 22 -0.88 -0.73 -10.55
CA PHE A 22 0.55 -0.95 -10.44
C PHE A 22 0.88 -2.42 -10.15
N ALA A 23 0.16 -3.05 -9.21
CA ALA A 23 0.33 -4.48 -8.93
C ALA A 23 0.04 -5.34 -10.18
N GLY A 24 -1.02 -5.02 -10.93
CA GLY A 24 -1.33 -5.68 -12.20
C GLY A 24 -0.31 -5.43 -13.32
N ALA A 25 0.50 -4.38 -13.20
CA ALA A 25 1.61 -4.09 -14.12
C ALA A 25 2.94 -4.73 -13.68
N GLY A 26 2.94 -5.55 -12.63
CA GLY A 26 4.13 -6.24 -12.14
C GLY A 26 5.01 -5.42 -11.21
N TRP A 27 4.48 -4.34 -10.63
CA TRP A 27 5.18 -3.56 -9.60
C TRP A 27 4.92 -4.14 -8.21
N LYS A 28 5.90 -3.97 -7.32
CA LYS A 28 5.69 -4.16 -5.87
C LYS A 28 5.14 -2.86 -5.28
N VAL A 29 4.01 -2.95 -4.61
CA VAL A 29 3.29 -1.82 -4.04
C VAL A 29 3.46 -1.83 -2.52
N ILE A 30 4.03 -0.76 -1.96
CA ILE A 30 3.92 -0.45 -0.54
C ILE A 30 2.65 0.38 -0.36
N ALA A 31 1.65 -0.20 0.28
CA ALA A 31 0.33 0.38 0.48
C ALA A 31 0.24 0.95 1.90
N THR A 32 0.10 2.28 2.04
CA THR A 32 -0.08 2.90 3.36
C THR A 32 -1.52 3.28 3.63
N GLY A 33 -1.88 3.29 4.92
CA GLY A 33 -3.18 3.73 5.41
C GLY A 33 -3.33 3.48 6.90
N ARG A 34 -4.36 4.07 7.51
CA ARG A 34 -4.57 3.97 8.97
C ARG A 34 -5.31 2.73 9.44
N ARG A 35 -5.98 2.02 8.51
CA ARG A 35 -6.89 0.91 8.83
C ARG A 35 -6.26 -0.37 8.34
N GLN A 36 -5.82 -1.21 9.28
CA GLN A 36 -5.16 -2.48 9.00
C GLN A 36 -6.08 -3.38 8.17
N GLU A 37 -7.36 -3.46 8.52
CA GLU A 37 -8.30 -4.39 7.90
C GLU A 37 -8.45 -4.13 6.40
N ARG A 38 -8.46 -2.86 6.00
CA ARG A 38 -8.55 -2.46 4.58
C ARG A 38 -7.25 -2.69 3.81
N LEU A 39 -6.10 -2.67 4.50
CA LEU A 39 -4.82 -3.02 3.89
C LEU A 39 -4.75 -4.53 3.71
N ASP A 40 -5.18 -5.32 4.69
CA ASP A 40 -5.24 -6.77 4.61
C ASP A 40 -6.16 -7.23 3.47
N GLU A 41 -7.32 -6.60 3.31
CA GLU A 41 -8.20 -6.83 2.16
C GLU A 41 -7.48 -6.58 0.82
N LEU A 42 -6.69 -5.51 0.74
CA LEU A 42 -5.95 -5.17 -0.48
C LEU A 42 -4.82 -6.17 -0.76
N VAL A 43 -4.13 -6.64 0.27
CA VAL A 43 -3.08 -7.66 0.17
C VAL A 43 -3.67 -9.01 -0.22
N ALA A 44 -4.78 -9.41 0.41
CA ALA A 44 -5.49 -10.65 0.09
C ALA A 44 -5.99 -10.66 -1.36
N GLU A 45 -6.40 -9.49 -1.87
CA GLU A 45 -6.87 -9.33 -3.25
C GLU A 45 -5.74 -9.37 -4.28
N LEU A 46 -4.62 -8.68 -4.01
CA LEU A 46 -3.56 -8.46 -5.01
C LEU A 46 -2.34 -9.37 -4.86
N GLY A 47 -2.25 -10.12 -3.76
CA GLY A 47 -1.16 -11.03 -3.44
C GLY A 47 -0.09 -10.38 -2.55
N ALA A 48 0.31 -11.10 -1.49
CA ALA A 48 1.37 -10.69 -0.57
C ALA A 48 2.77 -10.65 -1.22
N ASP A 49 2.94 -11.28 -2.38
CA ASP A 49 4.15 -11.17 -3.20
C ASP A 49 4.29 -9.81 -3.90
N ARG A 50 3.16 -9.11 -4.08
CA ARG A 50 3.08 -7.83 -4.81
C ARG A 50 2.75 -6.65 -3.91
N VAL A 51 1.99 -6.85 -2.85
CA VAL A 51 1.54 -5.76 -1.98
C VAL A 51 2.07 -5.96 -0.56
N HIS A 52 2.79 -4.96 -0.08
CA HIS A 52 3.21 -4.84 1.31
C HIS A 52 2.32 -3.79 2.00
N ALA A 53 1.65 -4.18 3.07
CA ALA A 53 0.84 -3.30 3.89
C ALA A 53 1.71 -2.57 4.93
N ALA A 54 1.62 -1.23 4.95
CA ALA A 54 2.31 -0.38 5.92
C ALA A 54 1.29 0.49 6.68
N PRO A 55 0.81 0.03 7.85
CA PRO A 55 -0.25 0.70 8.60
C PRO A 55 0.29 1.86 9.46
N PHE A 56 0.11 3.10 9.01
CA PHE A 56 0.46 4.28 9.82
C PHE A 56 -0.35 5.52 9.40
N ASP A 57 -0.38 6.55 10.26
CA ASP A 57 -0.90 7.87 9.94
C ASP A 57 0.24 8.75 9.39
N MET A 58 0.08 9.31 8.20
CA MET A 58 1.08 10.21 7.57
C MET A 58 1.34 11.49 8.38
N ARG A 59 0.55 11.77 9.42
CA ARG A 59 0.73 12.92 10.33
C ARG A 59 1.61 12.58 11.54
N ASP A 60 2.01 11.33 11.72
CA ASP A 60 2.87 10.89 12.81
C ASP A 60 4.27 10.62 12.24
N GLU A 61 5.18 11.58 12.42
CA GLU A 61 6.55 11.50 11.91
C GLU A 61 7.32 10.30 12.47
N ALA A 62 7.12 9.98 13.76
CA ALA A 62 7.78 8.82 14.37
C ALA A 62 7.27 7.50 13.78
N ALA A 63 5.98 7.41 13.47
CA ALA A 63 5.41 6.24 12.80
C ALA A 63 5.88 6.10 11.35
N ILE A 64 6.13 7.22 10.66
CA ILE A 64 6.69 7.21 9.29
C ILE A 64 8.12 6.66 9.32
N ASP A 65 8.98 7.20 10.20
CA ASP A 65 10.38 6.79 10.32
C ASP A 65 10.54 5.32 10.75
N ALA A 66 9.59 4.79 11.53
CA ALA A 66 9.60 3.39 11.92
C ALA A 66 9.17 2.44 10.78
N ALA A 67 8.47 2.95 9.77
CA ALA A 67 7.81 2.16 8.73
C ALA A 67 8.49 2.20 7.36
N LEU A 68 9.34 3.20 7.08
CA LEU A 68 10.00 3.45 5.79
C LEU A 68 11.52 3.47 5.91
#